data_AF-A0A662UH20-F1
#
_entry.id   AF-A0A662UH20-F1
#
_cell.length_a   1.000
_cell.length_b   1.000
_cell.length_c   1.000
_cell.angle_alpha   90.00
_cell.angle_beta   90.00
_cell.angle_gamma   90.00
#
_symmetry.space_group_name_H-M   'P 1'
#
loop_
_entity.id
_entity.type
_entity.pdbx_description
1 polymer ?
#
loop_
_entity_poly.entity_id
_entity_poly.type
_entity_poly.pdbx_seq_one_letter_code
_entity_poly.pdbx_strand_id
1 'polypeptide(L)'
;MVCPWYKHGLCTSPKLNEPTEVVTSPSRCLGNELDYKDCSFYIEPGSIEATSIKTRRDSRYMPKPKIYAPIHAVPQHIKIPCPFARIMETEDKIRVVYCEALARLVTRYEAELCSQSWRSCPYAEIASRVRTGV
;
A
#
# COMPACT_ATOMS: atom_id res chain seq x y z
N MET A 1 -34.64 -4.09 14.11
CA MET A 1 -33.58 -3.30 13.44
C MET A 1 -32.85 -4.22 12.48
N VAL A 2 -32.48 -3.75 11.29
CA VAL A 2 -31.73 -4.55 10.31
C VAL A 2 -30.27 -4.69 10.76
N CYS A 3 -29.63 -5.82 10.44
CA CYS A 3 -28.23 -6.08 10.78
C CYS A 3 -27.33 -4.89 10.36
N PRO A 4 -26.54 -4.30 11.28
CA PRO A 4 -25.69 -3.14 10.97
C PRO A 4 -24.65 -3.40 9.86
N TRP A 5 -24.27 -4.67 9.72
CA TRP A 5 -23.24 -5.14 8.80
C TRP A 5 -23.81 -5.62 7.46
N TYR A 6 -25.13 -5.55 7.27
CA TYR A 6 -25.77 -5.93 6.02
C TYR A 6 -25.99 -4.70 5.14
N LYS A 7 -25.39 -4.70 3.93
CA LYS A 7 -25.56 -3.62 2.95
C LYS A 7 -25.77 -4.19 1.55
N HIS A 8 -26.92 -3.86 0.93
CA HIS A 8 -27.25 -4.23 -0.46
C HIS A 8 -27.05 -5.73 -0.79
N GLY A 9 -27.45 -6.65 0.09
CA GLY A 9 -27.28 -8.09 -0.13
C GLY A 9 -25.94 -8.67 0.31
N LEU A 10 -24.99 -7.83 0.73
CA LEU A 10 -23.65 -8.24 1.13
C LEU A 10 -23.44 -8.07 2.64
N CYS A 11 -22.66 -8.98 3.22
CA CYS A 11 -22.13 -8.84 4.57
C CYS A 11 -20.83 -8.04 4.54
N THR A 12 -20.79 -6.93 5.25
CA THR A 12 -19.61 -6.05 5.42
C THR A 12 -19.02 -6.15 6.84
N SER A 13 -19.13 -7.32 7.48
CA SER A 13 -18.60 -7.52 8.83
C SER A 13 -17.08 -7.33 8.86
N PRO A 14 -16.51 -6.66 9.88
CA PRO A 14 -15.05 -6.50 10.04
C PRO A 14 -14.28 -7.81 10.18
N LYS A 15 -14.96 -8.93 10.46
CA LYS A 15 -14.36 -10.28 10.48
C LYS A 15 -14.06 -10.83 9.08
N LEU A 16 -14.57 -10.19 8.03
CA LEU A 16 -14.33 -10.58 6.63
C LEU A 16 -13.31 -9.65 5.99
N ASN A 17 -12.40 -10.21 5.19
CA ASN A 17 -11.41 -9.42 4.43
C ASN A 17 -12.06 -8.64 3.28
N GLU A 18 -13.14 -9.18 2.70
CA GLU A 18 -13.87 -8.60 1.58
C GLU A 18 -15.39 -8.80 1.78
N PRO A 19 -16.23 -7.85 1.30
CA PRO A 19 -17.67 -7.98 1.39
C PRO A 19 -18.15 -9.17 0.54
N THR A 20 -18.98 -10.04 1.11
CA THR A 20 -19.38 -11.29 0.46
C THR A 20 -20.86 -11.61 0.74
N GLU A 21 -21.55 -12.12 -0.28
CA GLU A 21 -22.96 -12.56 -0.20
C GLU A 21 -23.12 -13.96 0.40
N VAL A 22 -22.11 -14.84 0.23
CA VAL A 22 -22.12 -16.24 0.69
C VAL A 22 -22.42 -16.39 2.19
N VAL A 23 -21.95 -15.43 2.98
CA VAL A 23 -22.11 -15.43 4.45
C VAL A 23 -23.44 -14.80 4.88
N THR A 24 -24.17 -14.22 3.93
CA THR A 24 -25.32 -13.37 4.19
C THR A 24 -26.59 -14.20 4.12
N SER A 25 -27.18 -14.51 5.28
CA SER A 25 -28.47 -15.19 5.36
C SER A 25 -29.60 -14.15 5.50
N PRO A 26 -30.48 -13.96 4.49
CA PRO A 26 -31.52 -12.93 4.53
C PRO A 26 -32.44 -13.04 5.75
N SER A 27 -32.76 -14.26 6.17
CA SER A 27 -33.56 -14.56 7.36
C SER A 27 -32.92 -14.11 8.67
N ARG A 28 -31.58 -14.12 8.76
CA ARG A 28 -30.84 -13.67 9.95
C ARG A 28 -30.53 -12.18 9.89
N CYS A 29 -30.13 -11.66 8.72
CA CYS A 29 -29.76 -10.25 8.56
C CYS A 29 -30.96 -9.30 8.60
N LEU A 30 -32.12 -9.73 8.09
CA LEU A 30 -33.38 -8.99 8.12
C LEU A 30 -34.32 -9.47 9.24
N GLY A 31 -33.87 -10.46 10.03
CA GLY A 31 -34.63 -11.06 11.14
C GLY A 31 -34.58 -10.23 12.43
N ASN A 32 -34.84 -10.89 13.56
CA ASN A 32 -34.86 -10.22 14.86
C ASN A 32 -33.45 -9.98 15.39
N GLU A 33 -33.36 -9.16 16.45
CA GLU A 33 -32.08 -8.78 17.06
C GLU A 33 -31.26 -9.97 17.59
N LEU A 34 -31.95 -10.96 18.15
CA LEU A 34 -31.32 -12.17 18.66
C LEU A 34 -30.68 -13.00 17.52
N ASP A 35 -31.32 -13.03 16.36
CA ASP A 35 -30.92 -13.87 15.23
C ASP A 35 -29.62 -13.39 14.59
N TYR A 36 -29.42 -12.07 14.49
CA TYR A 36 -28.14 -11.55 13.99
C TYR A 36 -27.07 -11.48 15.08
N LYS A 37 -27.42 -11.30 16.36
CA LYS A 37 -26.44 -11.34 17.47
C LYS A 37 -25.79 -12.72 17.64
N ASP A 38 -26.55 -13.78 17.35
CA ASP A 38 -26.07 -15.17 17.31
C ASP A 38 -25.17 -15.48 16.11
N CYS A 39 -25.04 -14.56 15.15
CA CYS A 39 -24.15 -14.75 14.01
C CYS A 39 -22.69 -14.71 14.45
N SER A 40 -21.89 -15.70 14.03
CA SER A 40 -20.44 -15.74 14.28
C SER A 40 -19.70 -14.49 13.74
N PHE A 41 -20.27 -13.83 12.73
CA PHE A 41 -19.75 -12.60 12.12
C PHE A 41 -20.28 -11.31 12.77
N TYR A 42 -21.14 -11.41 13.79
CA TYR A 42 -21.60 -10.25 14.53
C TYR A 42 -20.48 -9.64 15.38
N ILE A 43 -20.48 -8.31 15.39
CA ILE A 43 -19.65 -7.44 16.24
C ILE A 43 -20.54 -6.28 16.67
N GLU A 44 -20.48 -5.91 17.94
CA GLU A 44 -21.29 -4.82 18.49
C GLU A 44 -20.80 -3.46 17.95
N PRO A 45 -21.67 -2.66 17.32
CA PRO A 45 -21.30 -1.36 16.75
C PRO A 45 -21.04 -0.37 17.90
N GLY A 46 -19.78 -0.30 18.32
CA GLY A 46 -19.33 0.47 19.48
C GLY A 46 -18.23 -0.25 20.27
N SER A 47 -18.20 -1.59 20.22
CA SER A 47 -17.07 -2.40 20.71
C SER A 47 -15.90 -2.45 19.72
N ILE A 48 -16.01 -1.72 18.62
CA ILE A 48 -14.90 -1.45 17.70
C ILE A 48 -14.06 -0.33 18.34
N GLU A 49 -13.55 -0.56 19.55
CA GLU A 49 -12.19 -0.12 19.79
C GLU A 49 -11.41 -0.75 18.66
N ALA A 50 -10.96 0.12 17.74
CA ALA A 50 -10.23 -0.22 16.54
C ALA A 50 -9.62 -1.59 16.72
N THR A 51 -10.27 -2.63 16.15
CA THR A 51 -9.53 -3.82 15.79
C THR A 51 -8.63 -3.27 14.73
N SER A 52 -7.52 -2.72 15.23
CA SER A 52 -6.37 -2.31 14.52
C SER A 52 -6.22 -3.46 13.55
N ILE A 53 -6.49 -3.17 12.28
CA ILE A 53 -5.57 -3.57 11.25
C ILE A 53 -4.23 -3.51 11.96
N LYS A 54 -3.70 -4.66 12.39
CA LYS A 54 -2.38 -4.73 12.95
C LYS A 54 -1.46 -4.50 11.76
N THR A 55 -1.54 -3.33 11.10
CA THR A 55 -0.37 -2.51 10.89
C THR A 55 0.24 -2.38 12.27
N ARG A 56 1.00 -3.41 12.65
CA ARG A 56 2.16 -3.21 13.49
C ARG A 56 2.86 -2.04 12.82
N ARG A 57 2.62 -0.83 13.34
CA ARG A 57 3.51 0.30 13.13
C ARG A 57 4.76 -0.04 13.92
N ASP A 58 5.44 -1.10 13.51
CA ASP A 58 6.89 -1.08 13.57
C ASP A 58 7.25 0.08 12.66
N SER A 59 7.53 1.24 13.26
CA SER A 59 8.02 2.43 12.57
C SER A 59 9.36 2.18 11.85
N ARG A 60 9.87 0.93 11.90
CA ARG A 60 11.06 0.41 11.24
C ARG A 60 10.77 -0.58 10.11
N TYR A 61 9.50 -0.94 9.86
CA TYR A 61 9.14 -1.80 8.73
C TYR A 61 8.60 -0.94 7.57
N MET A 62 9.52 -0.39 6.78
CA MET A 62 9.16 -0.01 5.41
C MET A 62 8.78 -1.30 4.69
N PRO A 63 7.53 -1.47 4.20
CA PRO A 63 7.21 -2.60 3.36
C PRO A 63 8.19 -2.57 2.19
N LYS A 64 9.00 -3.63 2.04
CA LYS A 64 9.92 -3.77 0.91
C LYS A 64 9.08 -3.50 -0.35
N PRO A 65 9.38 -2.47 -1.14
CA PRO A 65 8.55 -2.14 -2.30
C PRO A 65 8.54 -3.37 -3.20
N LYS A 66 7.33 -3.86 -3.55
CA LYS A 66 7.19 -5.02 -4.44
C LYS A 66 7.79 -4.66 -5.79
N ILE A 67 8.96 -5.21 -6.09
CA ILE A 67 9.66 -4.97 -7.34
C ILE A 67 8.92 -5.73 -8.43
N TYR A 68 8.28 -4.99 -9.33
CA TYR A 68 7.72 -5.54 -10.55
C TYR A 68 8.72 -5.36 -11.69
N ALA A 69 9.44 -6.44 -12.02
CA ALA A 69 10.57 -6.41 -12.95
C ALA A 69 10.26 -5.73 -14.30
N PRO A 70 9.12 -5.96 -14.97
CA PRO A 70 8.84 -5.32 -16.26
C PRO A 70 8.82 -3.78 -16.20
N ILE A 71 8.52 -3.20 -15.04
CA ILE A 71 8.46 -1.76 -14.84
C ILE A 71 9.76 -1.21 -14.24
N HIS A 72 10.39 -1.95 -13.32
CA HIS A 72 11.49 -1.44 -12.49
C HIS A 72 12.88 -1.96 -12.88
N ALA A 73 12.98 -3.00 -13.71
CA ALA A 73 14.27 -3.54 -14.11
C ALA A 73 14.98 -2.56 -15.07
N VAL A 74 16.17 -2.12 -14.65
CA VAL A 74 16.99 -1.15 -15.39
C VAL A 74 18.17 -1.87 -16.04
N PRO A 75 18.45 -1.63 -17.33
CA PRO A 75 19.57 -2.28 -18.01
C PRO A 75 20.94 -1.84 -17.46
N GLN A 76 21.94 -2.71 -17.59
CA GLN A 76 23.22 -2.53 -16.90
C GLN A 76 24.02 -1.29 -17.32
N HIS A 77 23.81 -0.81 -18.55
CA HIS A 77 24.55 0.32 -19.11
C HIS A 77 24.10 1.68 -18.54
N ILE A 78 22.96 1.76 -17.87
CA ILE A 78 22.46 3.02 -17.32
C ILE A 78 23.26 3.39 -16.08
N LYS A 79 23.92 4.55 -16.15
CA LYS A 79 24.61 5.21 -15.05
C LYS A 79 23.88 6.52 -14.76
N ILE A 80 23.32 6.64 -13.56
CA ILE A 80 22.63 7.86 -13.15
C ILE A 80 23.58 8.66 -12.26
N PRO A 81 24.03 9.86 -12.69
CA PRO A 81 24.94 10.71 -11.90
C PRO A 81 24.22 11.51 -10.79
N CYS A 82 22.90 11.36 -10.64
CA CYS A 82 22.11 12.08 -9.64
C CYS A 82 22.52 11.67 -8.22
N PRO A 83 22.77 12.63 -7.29
CA PRO A 83 23.17 12.33 -5.92
C PRO A 83 22.06 11.67 -5.08
N PHE A 84 20.80 11.80 -5.49
CA PHE A 84 19.64 11.22 -4.81
C PHE A 84 19.20 9.87 -5.41
N ALA A 85 19.86 9.40 -6.48
CA ALA A 85 19.54 8.12 -7.09
C ALA A 85 20.49 7.05 -6.57
N ARG A 86 19.94 5.94 -6.04
CA ARG A 86 20.70 4.76 -5.64
C ARG A 86 20.35 3.59 -6.54
N ILE A 87 21.35 3.02 -7.18
CA ILE A 87 21.20 1.77 -7.92
C ILE A 87 21.38 0.63 -6.92
N MET A 88 20.39 -0.26 -6.84
CA MET A 88 20.40 -1.43 -5.97
C MET A 88 20.20 -2.67 -6.82
N GLU A 89 20.81 -3.78 -6.40
CA GLU A 89 20.60 -5.09 -7.01
C GLU A 89 19.81 -5.96 -6.02
N THR A 90 18.76 -6.58 -6.51
CA THR A 90 17.89 -7.47 -5.72
C THR A 90 18.47 -8.89 -5.70
N GLU A 91 18.02 -9.74 -4.78
CA GLU A 91 18.40 -11.16 -4.68
C GLU A 91 18.25 -11.90 -6.03
N ASP A 92 17.26 -11.51 -6.85
CA ASP A 92 17.00 -12.05 -8.19
C ASP A 92 17.94 -11.51 -9.29
N LYS A 93 19.04 -10.83 -8.94
CA LYS A 93 19.97 -10.13 -9.87
C LYS A 93 19.31 -9.04 -10.72
N ILE A 94 18.17 -8.52 -10.26
CA ILE A 94 17.46 -7.43 -10.92
C ILE A 94 18.02 -6.10 -10.41
N ARG A 95 18.58 -5.31 -11.33
CA ARG A 95 18.99 -3.93 -11.06
C ARG A 95 17.77 -3.02 -11.05
N VAL A 96 17.58 -2.33 -9.95
CA VAL A 96 16.53 -1.33 -9.75
C VAL A 96 17.16 -0.02 -9.32
N VAL A 97 16.44 1.07 -9.54
CA VAL A 97 16.86 2.40 -9.11
C VAL A 97 15.87 2.91 -8.09
N TYR A 98 16.39 3.34 -6.95
CA TYR A 98 15.63 4.00 -5.90
C TYR A 98 15.94 5.50 -5.92
N CYS A 99 14.91 6.33 -5.92
CA CYS A 99 15.03 7.77 -5.80
C CYS A 99 14.75 8.18 -4.36
N GLU A 100 15.76 8.72 -3.67
CA GLU A 100 15.61 9.24 -2.32
C GLU A 100 14.67 10.45 -2.26
N ALA A 101 14.73 11.33 -3.27
CA ALA A 101 13.89 12.53 -3.35
C ALA A 101 12.39 12.20 -3.39
N LEU A 102 12.03 11.07 -4.02
CA LEU A 102 10.64 10.60 -4.14
C LEU A 102 10.29 9.49 -3.15
N ALA A 103 11.26 9.03 -2.36
CA ALA A 103 11.14 7.87 -1.46
C ALA A 103 10.50 6.62 -2.12
N ARG A 104 10.82 6.35 -3.40
CA ARG A 104 10.28 5.20 -4.15
C ARG A 104 11.25 4.64 -5.18
N LEU A 105 10.96 3.43 -5.64
CA LEU A 105 11.57 2.88 -6.84
C LEU A 105 11.09 3.66 -8.07
N VAL A 106 12.02 3.93 -8.98
CA VAL A 106 11.71 4.54 -10.27
C VAL A 106 11.55 3.46 -11.33
N THR A 107 10.73 3.75 -12.32
CA THR A 107 10.55 2.89 -13.47
C THR A 107 11.77 2.95 -14.39
N ARG A 108 11.88 2.00 -15.32
CA ARG A 108 12.94 2.00 -16.34
C ARG A 108 12.95 3.30 -17.15
N TYR A 109 11.78 3.79 -17.57
CA TYR A 109 11.67 5.03 -18.33
C TYR A 109 12.14 6.24 -17.52
N GLU A 110 11.77 6.29 -16.24
CA GLU A 110 12.22 7.35 -15.33
C GLU A 110 13.73 7.28 -15.07
N ALA A 111 14.31 6.08 -14.99
CA ALA A 111 15.75 5.89 -14.84
C ALA A 111 16.53 6.38 -16.08
N GLU A 112 16.02 6.10 -17.29
CA GLU A 112 16.56 6.62 -18.55
C GLU A 112 16.48 8.16 -18.60
N LEU A 113 15.33 8.73 -18.24
CA LEU A 113 15.13 10.18 -18.19
C LEU A 113 16.05 10.83 -17.14
N CYS A 114 16.19 10.20 -15.97
CA CYS A 114 17.06 10.68 -14.90
C CYS A 114 18.52 10.70 -15.36
N SER A 115 18.98 9.66 -16.07
CA SER A 115 20.33 9.63 -16.65
C SER A 115 20.59 10.84 -17.56
N GLN A 116 19.62 11.20 -18.41
CA GLN A 116 19.76 12.29 -19.39
C GLN A 116 19.56 13.68 -18.78
N SER A 117 18.63 13.84 -17.84
CA SER A 117 18.09 15.15 -17.43
C SER A 117 17.98 15.36 -15.91
N TRP A 118 18.82 14.69 -15.12
CA TRP A 118 18.80 14.88 -13.66
C TRP A 118 19.05 16.32 -13.20
N ARG A 119 19.79 17.14 -13.96
CA ARG A 119 20.11 18.53 -13.59
C ARG A 119 18.90 19.45 -13.59
N SER A 120 17.93 19.18 -14.45
CA SER A 120 16.66 19.92 -14.55
C SER A 120 15.54 19.24 -13.77
N CYS A 121 15.85 18.26 -12.90
CA CYS A 121 14.87 17.52 -12.14
C CYS A 121 14.36 18.39 -10.96
N PRO A 122 13.08 18.79 -10.95
CA PRO A 122 12.54 19.62 -9.87
C PRO A 122 12.56 18.89 -8.53
N TYR A 123 12.41 17.56 -8.54
CA TYR A 123 12.47 16.75 -7.32
C TYR A 123 13.85 16.76 -6.67
N ALA A 124 14.92 16.79 -7.46
CA ALA A 124 16.28 16.85 -6.94
C ALA A 124 16.57 18.24 -6.33
N GLU A 125 16.06 19.31 -6.93
CA GLU A 125 16.16 20.67 -6.39
C GLU A 125 15.39 20.85 -5.08
N ILE A 126 14.17 20.32 -5.00
CA ILE A 126 13.39 20.37 -3.76
C ILE A 126 14.06 19.52 -2.68
N ALA A 127 14.52 18.31 -3.02
CA ALA A 127 15.18 17.43 -2.07
C ALA A 127 16.51 18.00 -1.56
N SER A 128 17.27 18.71 -2.38
CA SER A 128 18.50 19.38 -1.94
C SER A 128 18.19 20.47 -0.92
N ARG A 129 17.18 21.31 -1.17
CA ARG A 129 16.72 22.36 -0.23
C ARG A 129 16.30 21.78 1.12
N VAL A 130 15.44 20.76 1.10
CA VAL A 130 14.96 20.09 2.31
C VAL A 130 16.11 19.47 3.11
N ARG A 131 17.10 18.87 2.43
CA ARG A 131 18.26 18.25 3.08
C ARG A 131 19.21 19.28 3.70
N THR A 132 19.29 20.49 3.15
CA THR A 132 20.16 21.58 3.65
C THR A 132 19.55 22.41 4.77
N GLY A 133 18.26 22.26 5.09
CA GLY A 133 17.67 22.85 6.29
C GLY A 133 17.83 24.36 6.41
N VAL A 134 17.57 25.10 5.33
CA VAL A 134 17.39 26.56 5.35
C VAL A 134 15.97 26.87 4.90
#